data_AF-A0A1W9GFV4-F1
#
_entry.id   AF-A0A1W9GFV4-F1
#
_cell.length_a   1.000
_cell.length_b   1.000
_cell.length_c   1.000
_cell.angle_alpha   90.00
_cell.angle_beta   90.00
_cell.angle_gamma   90.00
#
_symmetry.space_group_name_H-M   'P 1'
#
loop_
_entity.id
_entity.type
_entity.pdbx_description
1 polymer ?
#
loop_
_entity_poly.entity_id
_entity_poly.type
_entity_poly.pdbx_seq_one_letter_code
_entity_poly.pdbx_strand_id
1 'polypeptide(L)'
;MLYWTYSKQQIAAIFGVNRSTVYSWEGRGLPVRRPERSGRPAKVDFEEALRWFLDYEEIRGTSKEGLEILEKAIRERKAKYYG
;
A
#
# COMPACT_ATOMS: atom_id res chain seq x y z
N MET A 1 4.04 -11.90 -14.37
CA MET A 1 4.02 -11.20 -13.07
C MET A 1 2.55 -11.04 -12.67
N LEU A 2 2.09 -11.74 -11.62
CA LEU A 2 0.71 -11.59 -11.14
C LEU A 2 0.63 -10.30 -10.30
N TYR A 3 -0.03 -9.28 -10.84
CA TYR A 3 -0.25 -8.02 -10.14
C TYR A 3 -1.37 -8.21 -9.11
N TRP A 4 -1.00 -8.28 -7.84
CA TRP A 4 -1.97 -8.40 -6.74
C TRP A 4 -2.56 -7.03 -6.45
N THR A 5 -3.70 -6.75 -7.09
CA THR A 5 -4.40 -5.48 -6.90
C THR A 5 -5.47 -5.58 -5.82
N TYR A 6 -5.49 -4.61 -4.92
CA TYR A 6 -6.40 -4.55 -3.78
C TYR A 6 -7.21 -3.24 -3.80
N SER A 7 -8.37 -3.25 -3.15
CA SER A 7 -9.08 -1.99 -2.86
C SER A 7 -8.33 -1.16 -1.82
N LYS A 8 -8.59 0.15 -1.74
CA LYS A 8 -8.00 1.02 -0.71
C LYS A 8 -8.27 0.56 0.72
N GLN A 9 -9.41 -0.07 0.98
CA GLN A 9 -9.72 -0.63 2.30
C GLN A 9 -8.84 -1.84 2.63
N GLN A 10 -8.59 -2.72 1.65
CA GLN A 10 -7.71 -3.86 1.82
C GLN A 10 -6.25 -3.42 1.97
N ILE A 11 -5.80 -2.42 1.20
CA ILE A 11 -4.48 -1.79 1.40
C ILE A 11 -4.37 -1.22 2.82
N ALA A 12 -5.39 -0.50 3.30
CA ALA A 12 -5.38 0.03 4.66
C ALA A 12 -5.20 -1.08 5.71
N ALA A 13 -5.90 -2.21 5.55
CA ALA A 13 -5.76 -3.37 6.43
C ALA A 13 -4.35 -4.00 6.36
N ILE A 14 -3.79 -4.17 5.16
CA ILE A 14 -2.44 -4.73 4.95
C ILE A 14 -1.38 -3.84 5.62
N PHE A 15 -1.45 -2.52 5.38
CA PHE A 15 -0.50 -1.55 5.92
C PHE A 15 -0.79 -1.19 7.39
N GLY A 16 -1.92 -1.63 7.95
CA GLY A 16 -2.27 -1.40 9.35
C GLY A 16 -2.59 0.06 9.65
N VAL A 17 -3.17 0.75 8.67
CA VAL A 17 -3.52 2.17 8.74
C VAL A 17 -5.01 2.37 8.51
N ASN A 18 -5.51 3.58 8.78
CA ASN A 18 -6.87 3.94 8.43
C ASN A 18 -7.05 4.11 6.93
N ARG A 19 -8.26 3.84 6.42
CA ARG A 19 -8.58 4.03 5.00
C ARG A 19 -8.38 5.47 4.53
N SER A 20 -8.63 6.46 5.39
CA SER A 20 -8.38 7.88 5.11
C SER A 20 -6.90 8.16 4.87
N THR A 21 -6.00 7.47 5.55
CA THR A 21 -4.55 7.56 5.33
C THR A 21 -4.20 7.16 3.90
N VAL A 22 -4.80 6.09 3.37
CA VAL A 22 -4.59 5.65 1.99
C VAL A 22 -5.08 6.68 0.96
N TYR A 23 -6.19 7.36 1.24
CA TYR A 23 -6.63 8.50 0.40
C TYR A 23 -5.66 9.68 0.48
N SER A 24 -5.10 9.96 1.65
CA SER A 24 -4.05 10.98 1.77
C SER A 24 -2.78 10.60 1.01
N TRP A 25 -2.43 9.32 0.96
CA TRP A 25 -1.29 8.82 0.18
C TRP A 25 -1.51 8.97 -1.33
N GLU A 26 -2.71 8.69 -1.82
CA GLU A 26 -3.09 8.97 -3.22
C GLU A 26 -2.92 10.45 -3.57
N GLY A 27 -3.35 11.37 -2.69
CA GLY A 27 -3.12 12.81 -2.87
C GLY A 27 -1.64 13.22 -2.87
N ARG A 28 -0.75 12.35 -2.39
CA ARG A 28 0.72 12.52 -2.36
C ARG A 28 1.44 11.73 -3.44
N GLY A 29 0.70 11.08 -4.34
CA GLY A 29 1.27 10.37 -5.49
C GLY A 29 1.36 8.85 -5.37
N LEU A 30 0.68 8.21 -4.41
CA LEU A 30 0.53 6.76 -4.39
C LEU A 30 -0.10 6.29 -5.71
N PRO A 31 0.50 5.31 -6.44
CA PRO A 31 -0.07 4.77 -7.66
C PRO A 31 -1.42 4.09 -7.42
N VAL A 32 -2.46 4.56 -8.12
CA VAL A 32 -3.80 3.98 -8.09
C VAL A 32 -4.25 3.68 -9.51
N ARG A 33 -4.66 2.44 -9.75
CA ARG A 33 -5.31 2.01 -10.99
C ARG A 33 -6.75 2.50 -10.99
N ARG A 34 -7.05 3.37 -11.95
CA ARG A 34 -8.41 3.86 -12.19
C ARG A 34 -9.34 2.67 -12.48
N PRO A 35 -10.59 2.73 -12.02
CA PRO A 35 -11.55 1.70 -12.34
C PRO A 35 -11.84 1.69 -13.84
N GLU A 36 -11.93 0.50 -14.44
CA GLU A 36 -12.27 0.34 -15.86
C GLU A 36 -13.70 0.81 -16.19
N ARG A 37 -14.58 0.87 -15.19
CA ARG A 37 -15.96 1.33 -15.31
C ARG A 37 -16.31 2.33 -14.22
N SER A 38 -17.08 3.35 -14.57
CA SER A 38 -17.64 4.30 -13.62
C SER A 38 -18.43 3.56 -12.51
N GLY A 39 -18.27 3.99 -11.26
CA GLY A 39 -18.91 3.39 -10.08
C GLY A 39 -18.18 2.19 -9.46
N ARG A 40 -17.10 1.66 -10.06
CA ARG A 40 -16.25 0.65 -9.41
C ARG A 40 -15.14 1.29 -8.57
N PRO A 41 -14.73 0.67 -7.46
CA PRO A 41 -13.65 1.20 -6.64
C PRO A 41 -12.32 1.08 -7.37
N ALA A 42 -11.51 2.14 -7.29
CA ALA A 42 -10.15 2.13 -7.76
C ALA A 42 -9.32 1.06 -7.03
N LYS A 43 -8.33 0.52 -7.73
CA LYS A 43 -7.48 -0.57 -7.24
C LYS A 43 -6.05 -0.07 -7.08
N VAL A 44 -5.32 -0.69 -6.17
CA VAL A 44 -3.94 -0.35 -5.86
C VAL A 44 -3.13 -1.62 -5.98
N ASP A 45 -2.05 -1.58 -6.75
CA ASP A 45 -1.11 -2.69 -6.80
C ASP A 45 -0.30 -2.73 -5.51
N PHE A 46 -0.21 -3.92 -4.90
CA PHE A 46 0.48 -4.05 -3.62
C PHE A 46 1.98 -3.75 -3.71
N GLU A 47 2.68 -4.23 -4.73
CA GLU A 47 4.14 -4.04 -4.81
C GLU A 47 4.48 -2.58 -5.13
N GLU A 48 3.68 -1.91 -5.98
CA GLU A 48 3.82 -0.47 -6.22
C GLU A 48 3.56 0.35 -4.94
N ALA A 49 2.51 -0.01 -4.19
CA ALA A 49 2.18 0.68 -2.93
C ALA A 49 3.24 0.47 -1.85
N LEU A 50 3.78 -0.74 -1.75
CA LEU A 50 4.83 -1.07 -0.79
C LEU A 50 6.09 -0.28 -1.09
N ARG A 51 6.54 -0.29 -2.36
CA ARG A 51 7.71 0.49 -2.78
C ARG A 51 7.52 1.98 -2.48
N TRP A 52 6.39 2.55 -2.91
CA TRP A 52 6.08 3.96 -2.65
C TRP A 52 6.09 4.29 -1.15
N PHE A 53 5.55 3.39 -0.31
CA PHE A 53 5.50 3.59 1.14
C PHE A 53 6.89 3.55 1.78
N LEU A 54 7.76 2.64 1.35
CA LEU A 54 9.13 2.58 1.86
C LEU A 54 9.93 3.81 1.46
N ASP A 55 9.82 4.26 0.20
CA ASP A 55 10.43 5.51 -0.26
C ASP A 55 9.89 6.72 0.56
N TYR A 56 8.58 6.73 0.85
CA TYR A 56 7.93 7.75 1.66
C TYR A 56 8.45 7.80 3.10
N GLU A 57 8.66 6.65 3.74
CA GLU A 57 9.19 6.56 5.10
C GLU A 57 10.71 6.84 5.17
N GLU A 58 11.47 6.47 4.12
CA GLU A 58 12.89 6.80 3.99
C GLU A 58 13.10 8.33 3.98
N ILE A 59 12.30 9.06 3.19
CA ILE A 59 12.33 10.53 3.14
C ILE A 59 12.03 11.16 4.50
N ARG A 60 11.28 10.48 5.37
CA ARG A 60 10.95 10.94 6.73
C ARG A 60 12.02 10.62 7.76
N GLY A 61 13.11 9.97 7.35
CA GLY A 61 14.26 9.66 8.20
C GLY A 61 14.17 8.32 8.92
N THR A 62 13.31 7.40 8.47
CA THR A 62 13.31 6.02 8.99
C THR A 62 14.62 5.33 8.59
N SER A 63 15.29 4.67 9.55
CA SER A 63 16.54 3.96 9.28
C SER A 63 16.30 2.76 8.36
N LYS A 64 17.36 2.28 7.71
CA LYS A 64 17.30 1.10 6.84
C LYS A 64 16.74 -0.12 7.57
N GLU A 65 17.17 -0.37 8.80
CA GLU A 65 16.66 -1.47 9.63
C GLU A 65 15.17 -1.29 9.93
N GLY A 66 14.71 -0.05 10.16
CA GLY A 66 13.31 0.27 10.34
C GLY A 66 12.46 -0.02 9.10
N LEU A 67 12.97 0.32 7.91
CA LEU A 67 12.31 0.04 6.64
C LEU A 67 12.18 -1.47 6.39
N GLU A 68 13.24 -2.25 6.67
CA GLU A 68 13.22 -3.70 6.54
C GLU A 68 12.20 -4.35 7.49
N ILE A 69 12.11 -3.87 8.73
CA ILE A 69 11.10 -4.33 9.71
C ILE A 69 9.68 -4.01 9.21
N LEU A 70 9.46 -2.78 8.70
CA LEU A 70 8.18 -2.37 8.16
C LEU A 70 7.78 -3.22 6.95
N GLU A 71 8.70 -3.42 5.99
CA GLU A 71 8.46 -4.25 4.81
C GLU A 71 8.04 -5.66 5.22
N LYS A 72 8.82 -6.29 6.10
CA LYS A 72 8.54 -7.65 6.59
C LYS A 72 7.16 -7.72 7.25
N ALA A 73 6.86 -6.80 8.16
CA ALA A 73 5.59 -6.78 8.88
C ALA A 73 4.38 -6.56 7.95
N ILE A 74 4.53 -5.78 6.88
CA ILE A 74 3.49 -5.55 5.87
C ILE A 74 3.28 -6.79 5.01
N ARG A 75 4.36 -7.45 4.57
CA ARG A 75 4.29 -8.69 3.78
C ARG A 75 3.66 -9.84 4.60
N GLU A 76 4.03 -9.98 5.87
CA GLU A 76 3.42 -10.97 6.78
C GLU A 76 1.92 -10.72 6.97
N ARG A 77 1.50 -9.45 7.14
CA ARG A 77 0.08 -9.09 7.20
C ARG A 77 -0.67 -9.41 5.91
N LYS A 78 -0.09 -9.09 4.75
CA LYS A 78 -0.66 -9.46 3.45
C LYS A 78 -0.90 -10.96 3.37
N ALA A 79 0.11 -11.78 3.72
CA ALA A 79 0.00 -13.23 3.71
C ALA A 79 -1.09 -13.73 4.67
N LYS A 80 -1.21 -13.14 5.87
CA LYS A 80 -2.23 -13.52 6.85
C LYS A 80 -3.66 -13.26 6.39
N TYR A 81 -3.91 -12.15 5.71
CA TYR A 81 -5.28 -11.73 5.34
C TYR A 81 -5.68 -12.11 3.91
N TYR A 82 -4.70 -12.29 3.01
CA TYR A 82 -4.94 -12.40 1.56
C TYR A 82 -3.95 -13.33 0.84
N GLY A 83 -3.16 -14.12 1.58
CA GLY A 83 -2.24 -15.13 1.05
C GLY A 83 -2.84 -16.52 0.95
#